data_AF-A0AAJ0C8A9-F1
#
_entry.id   AF-A0AAJ0C8A9-F1
#
_cell.length_a   1.000
_cell.length_b   1.000
_cell.length_c   1.000
_cell.angle_alpha   90.00
_cell.angle_beta   90.00
_cell.angle_gamma   90.00
#
_symmetry.space_group_name_H-M   'P 1'
#
loop_
_entity.id
_entity.type
_entity.pdbx_description
1 polymer ?
#
loop_
_entity_poly.entity_id
_entity_poly.type
_entity_poly.pdbx_seq_one_letter_code
_entity_poly.pdbx_strand_id
1 'polypeptide(L)'
;MGGVAYTVGTELDPSHHKEVHLSLGYVAGVRPSSRLAAELEGVLTHELVHCYQWNGLGTCPGGLVEGVADWVRLRCRLGPPHWRREAGAGWDGGYQHTAYFLDYLEGRFGEGTVRRINERLREHRYEEREFWTGLFGRPVGELWEAYVDKLKRDDELAADKEKEKQGDTTDHATQT
;
A
#
# COMPACT_ATOMS: atom_id res chain seq x y z
N MET A 1 3.00 -24.21 -0.07
CA MET A 1 3.61 -23.23 0.86
C MET A 1 2.48 -22.66 1.69
N GLY A 2 2.59 -22.68 3.01
CA GLY A 2 1.59 -22.06 3.89
C GLY A 2 1.64 -20.53 3.78
N GLY A 3 0.49 -19.87 3.84
CA GLY A 3 0.40 -18.40 3.85
C GLY A 3 1.11 -17.79 5.06
N VAL A 4 1.29 -16.45 5.03
CA VAL A 4 1.92 -15.68 6.11
C VAL A 4 0.95 -15.55 7.29
N ALA A 5 -0.21 -14.97 7.02
CA ALA A 5 -1.35 -14.84 7.91
C ALA A 5 -2.64 -14.78 7.08
N TYR A 6 -3.78 -14.84 7.75
CA TYR A 6 -5.07 -14.51 7.16
C TYR A 6 -6.07 -14.11 8.23
N THR A 7 -7.06 -13.32 7.82
CA THR A 7 -8.20 -12.91 8.63
C THR A 7 -9.47 -13.59 8.14
N VAL A 8 -10.24 -14.18 9.05
CA VAL A 8 -11.48 -14.88 8.73
C VAL A 8 -12.59 -14.50 9.70
N GLY A 9 -13.83 -14.51 9.24
CA GLY A 9 -15.00 -14.41 10.11
C GLY A 9 -15.47 -15.79 10.57
N THR A 10 -16.11 -15.89 11.73
CA THR A 10 -16.73 -17.18 12.13
C THR A 10 -17.98 -17.46 11.31
N GLU A 11 -18.35 -18.74 11.15
CA GLU A 11 -19.58 -19.10 10.43
C GLU A 11 -20.86 -18.56 11.10
N LEU A 12 -20.84 -18.45 12.42
CA LEU A 12 -21.98 -17.99 13.23
C LEU A 12 -22.16 -16.47 13.18
N ASP A 13 -21.06 -15.72 13.04
CA ASP A 13 -21.05 -14.27 13.00
C ASP A 13 -19.87 -13.76 12.15
N PRO A 14 -19.97 -13.84 10.81
CA PRO A 14 -18.85 -13.53 9.93
C PRO A 14 -18.53 -12.04 9.89
N SER A 15 -19.44 -11.17 10.33
CA SER A 15 -19.29 -9.71 10.33
C SER A 15 -18.78 -9.15 11.66
N HIS A 16 -19.10 -9.75 12.81
CA HIS A 16 -18.70 -9.20 14.12
C HIS A 16 -17.68 -10.06 14.88
N HIS A 17 -17.50 -11.33 14.52
CA HIS A 17 -16.41 -12.16 15.05
C HIS A 17 -15.34 -12.33 13.98
N LYS A 18 -14.15 -11.79 14.24
CA LYS A 18 -12.97 -11.93 13.39
C LYS A 18 -11.87 -12.68 14.12
N GLU A 19 -11.21 -13.58 13.40
CA GLU A 19 -10.03 -14.30 13.85
C GLU A 19 -8.85 -13.97 12.94
N VAL A 20 -7.69 -13.71 13.54
CA VAL A 20 -6.43 -13.53 12.83
C VAL A 20 -5.56 -14.76 13.07
N HIS A 21 -5.21 -15.45 12.01
CA HIS A 21 -4.41 -16.66 12.03
C HIS A 21 -3.02 -16.36 11.49
N LEU A 22 -1.98 -16.65 12.28
CA LEU A 22 -0.59 -16.38 11.93
C LEU A 22 0.22 -17.67 11.81
N SER A 23 0.99 -17.80 10.74
CA SER A 23 1.78 -19.00 10.46
C SER A 23 3.02 -19.10 11.36
N LEU A 24 3.04 -20.08 12.27
CA LEU A 24 4.22 -20.37 13.11
C LEU A 24 5.48 -20.65 12.28
N GLY A 25 5.33 -21.28 11.12
CA GLY A 25 6.44 -21.54 10.21
C GLY A 25 7.03 -20.25 9.63
N TYR A 26 6.17 -19.28 9.28
CA TYR A 26 6.62 -17.95 8.87
C TYR A 26 7.33 -17.23 10.01
N VAL A 27 6.74 -17.20 11.21
CA VAL A 27 7.35 -16.58 12.41
C VAL A 27 8.74 -17.13 12.70
N ALA A 28 8.90 -18.46 12.67
CA ALA A 28 10.19 -19.11 12.88
C ALA A 28 11.22 -18.79 11.78
N GLY A 29 10.74 -18.46 10.57
CA GLY A 29 11.56 -18.11 9.42
C GLY A 29 12.00 -16.64 9.34
N VAL A 30 11.44 -15.73 10.15
CA VAL A 30 11.80 -14.30 10.10
C VAL A 30 13.24 -14.09 10.58
N ARG A 31 14.07 -13.53 9.68
CA ARG A 31 15.50 -13.26 9.95
C ARG A 31 15.89 -11.88 9.41
N PRO A 32 16.86 -11.19 10.06
CA PRO A 32 17.44 -11.52 11.37
C PRO A 32 16.40 -11.37 12.50
N SER A 33 16.66 -11.98 13.67
CA SER A 33 15.71 -11.96 14.81
C SER A 33 15.39 -10.55 15.32
N SER A 34 16.30 -9.59 15.11
CA SER A 34 16.06 -8.18 15.40
C SER A 34 14.90 -7.56 14.62
N ARG A 35 14.46 -8.20 13.52
CA ARG A 35 13.31 -7.78 12.71
C ARG A 35 12.00 -8.42 13.12
N LEU A 36 12.04 -9.44 13.96
CA LEU A 36 10.87 -10.26 14.31
C LEU A 36 9.72 -9.41 14.83
N ALA A 37 9.97 -8.57 15.84
CA ALA A 37 8.92 -7.75 16.45
C ALA A 37 8.24 -6.83 15.42
N ALA A 38 9.02 -6.09 14.63
CA ALA A 38 8.49 -5.18 13.61
C ALA A 38 7.76 -5.91 12.47
N GLU A 39 8.22 -7.10 12.07
CA GLU A 39 7.53 -7.90 11.06
C GLU A 39 6.20 -8.42 11.59
N LEU A 40 6.17 -8.96 12.80
CA LEU A 40 4.93 -9.42 13.44
C LEU A 40 3.94 -8.29 13.63
N GLU A 41 4.39 -7.13 14.10
CA GLU A 41 3.55 -5.93 14.25
C GLU A 41 3.00 -5.48 12.89
N GLY A 42 3.81 -5.50 11.84
CA GLY A 42 3.38 -5.17 10.49
C GLY A 42 2.33 -6.14 9.93
N VAL A 43 2.54 -7.45 10.08
CA VAL A 43 1.58 -8.47 9.66
C VAL A 43 0.28 -8.36 10.46
N LEU A 44 0.35 -8.23 11.79
CA LEU A 44 -0.85 -8.06 12.62
C LEU A 44 -1.59 -6.77 12.30
N THR A 45 -0.87 -5.68 11.99
CA THR A 45 -1.50 -4.42 11.55
C THR A 45 -2.27 -4.62 10.26
N HIS A 46 -1.67 -5.29 9.27
CA HIS A 46 -2.32 -5.63 8.01
C HIS A 46 -3.61 -6.44 8.24
N GLU A 47 -3.52 -7.53 9.01
CA GLU A 47 -4.66 -8.40 9.28
C GLU A 47 -5.76 -7.69 10.09
N LEU A 48 -5.40 -6.84 11.06
CA LEU A 48 -6.38 -6.04 11.79
C LEU A 48 -7.16 -5.10 10.89
N VAL A 49 -6.56 -4.58 9.81
CA VAL A 49 -7.30 -3.76 8.84
C VAL A 49 -8.39 -4.58 8.15
N HIS A 50 -8.14 -5.85 7.82
CA HIS A 50 -9.16 -6.74 7.27
C HIS A 50 -10.35 -6.94 8.21
N CYS A 51 -10.18 -6.79 9.53
CA CYS A 51 -11.29 -6.83 10.49
C CYS A 51 -12.24 -5.64 10.37
N TYR A 52 -11.74 -4.47 9.95
CA TYR A 52 -12.49 -3.20 9.96
C TYR A 52 -12.85 -2.67 8.57
N GLN A 53 -12.12 -3.09 7.53
CA GLN A 53 -12.33 -2.56 6.18
C GLN A 53 -13.56 -3.19 5.50
N TRP A 54 -14.13 -2.42 4.59
CA TRP A 54 -15.22 -2.86 3.73
C TRP A 54 -14.71 -3.28 2.36
N ASN A 55 -15.41 -4.20 1.71
CA ASN A 55 -14.99 -4.80 0.44
C ASN A 55 -16.06 -4.64 -0.67
N GLY A 56 -16.90 -3.61 -0.58
CA GLY A 56 -17.92 -3.33 -1.59
C GLY A 56 -18.93 -4.47 -1.72
N LEU A 57 -19.41 -5.03 -0.60
CA LEU A 57 -20.30 -6.20 -0.60
C LEU A 57 -19.71 -7.40 -1.38
N GLY A 58 -18.39 -7.62 -1.23
CA GLY A 58 -17.66 -8.70 -1.89
C GLY A 58 -17.34 -8.47 -3.37
N THR A 59 -17.49 -7.25 -3.89
CA THR A 59 -17.20 -6.94 -5.31
C THR A 59 -15.95 -6.11 -5.52
N CYS A 60 -15.33 -5.59 -4.45
CA CYS A 60 -14.06 -4.89 -4.53
C CYS A 60 -12.94 -5.83 -5.00
N PRO A 61 -12.07 -5.41 -5.93
CA PRO A 61 -10.94 -6.22 -6.36
C PRO A 61 -10.00 -6.48 -5.18
N GLY A 62 -9.49 -7.71 -5.10
CA GLY A 62 -8.61 -8.16 -4.01
C GLY A 62 -7.38 -7.26 -3.85
N GLY A 63 -6.78 -6.79 -4.94
CA GLY A 63 -5.63 -5.88 -4.84
C GLY A 63 -5.92 -4.56 -4.13
N LEU A 64 -7.13 -4.00 -4.25
CA LEU A 64 -7.51 -2.82 -3.47
C LEU A 64 -7.69 -3.16 -1.99
N VAL A 65 -8.29 -4.31 -1.70
CA VAL A 65 -8.49 -4.85 -0.33
C VAL A 65 -7.15 -5.06 0.38
N GLU A 66 -6.17 -5.69 -0.28
CA GLU A 66 -4.80 -5.88 0.21
C GLU A 66 -4.05 -4.55 0.31
N GLY A 67 -4.23 -3.68 -0.69
CA GLY A 67 -3.56 -2.38 -0.77
C GLY A 67 -3.97 -1.41 0.33
N VAL A 68 -5.23 -1.44 0.78
CA VAL A 68 -5.70 -0.64 1.94
C VAL A 68 -5.03 -1.13 3.23
N ALA A 69 -4.95 -2.44 3.45
CA ALA A 69 -4.26 -3.02 4.60
C ALA A 69 -2.77 -2.64 4.63
N ASP A 70 -2.08 -2.76 3.50
CA ASP A 70 -0.68 -2.38 3.39
C ASP A 70 -0.44 -0.87 3.38
N TRP A 71 -1.43 -0.05 2.98
CA TRP A 71 -1.36 1.40 3.15
C TRP A 71 -1.35 1.77 4.63
N VAL A 72 -2.20 1.17 5.46
CA VAL A 72 -2.16 1.42 6.92
C VAL A 72 -0.81 0.98 7.50
N ARG A 73 -0.33 -0.21 7.12
CA ARG A 73 1.01 -0.69 7.52
C ARG A 73 2.12 0.28 7.13
N LEU A 74 2.04 0.87 5.93
CA LEU A 74 2.96 1.91 5.45
C LEU A 74 2.88 3.17 6.35
N ARG A 75 1.67 3.66 6.65
CA ARG A 75 1.45 4.85 7.50
C ARG A 75 1.92 4.64 8.94
N CYS A 76 1.87 3.41 9.45
CA CYS A 76 2.44 3.00 10.74
C CYS A 76 3.97 2.86 10.72
N ARG A 77 4.64 3.06 9.57
CA ARG A 77 6.09 2.87 9.37
C ARG A 77 6.54 1.41 9.61
N LEU A 78 5.66 0.45 9.30
CA LEU A 78 5.88 -0.99 9.47
C LEU A 78 6.12 -1.71 8.12
N GLY A 79 6.42 -0.95 7.07
CA GLY A 79 6.75 -1.50 5.75
C GLY A 79 8.00 -2.42 5.79
N PRO A 80 7.95 -3.62 5.19
CA PRO A 80 9.11 -4.47 4.95
C PRO A 80 10.26 -3.73 4.23
N PRO A 81 11.53 -4.14 4.44
CA PRO A 81 12.69 -3.42 3.89
C PRO A 81 12.82 -3.46 2.38
N HIS A 82 12.25 -4.51 1.80
CA HIS A 82 12.27 -4.73 0.36
C HIS A 82 11.19 -3.91 -0.35
N TRP A 83 10.33 -3.21 0.40
CA TRP A 83 9.30 -2.40 -0.22
C TRP A 83 9.92 -1.21 -0.95
N ARG A 84 9.46 -1.01 -2.18
CA ARG A 84 9.91 0.08 -3.04
C ARG A 84 8.70 0.84 -3.55
N ARG A 85 8.84 2.17 -3.61
CA ARG A 85 7.85 3.04 -4.23
C ARG A 85 8.00 2.95 -5.74
N GLU A 86 7.33 1.97 -6.33
CA GLU A 86 7.40 1.68 -7.76
C GLU A 86 6.02 1.37 -8.33
N ALA A 87 5.88 1.55 -9.65
CA ALA A 87 4.68 1.13 -10.36
C ALA A 87 4.72 -0.38 -10.61
N GLY A 88 3.68 -1.08 -10.16
CA GLY A 88 3.43 -2.47 -10.58
C GLY A 88 2.77 -2.54 -11.96
N ALA A 89 2.24 -3.71 -12.32
CA ALA A 89 1.51 -3.90 -13.56
C ALA A 89 0.19 -3.09 -13.64
N GLY A 90 -0.40 -2.75 -12.49
CA GLY A 90 -1.66 -2.03 -12.40
C GLY A 90 -1.93 -1.49 -11.00
N TRP A 91 -2.97 -0.67 -10.89
CA TRP A 91 -3.34 0.00 -9.65
C TRP A 91 -3.88 -0.95 -8.57
N ASP A 92 -4.44 -2.09 -8.97
CA ASP A 92 -4.95 -3.17 -8.12
C ASP A 92 -3.98 -4.38 -8.08
N GLY A 93 -2.67 -4.13 -8.22
CA GLY A 93 -1.64 -5.16 -8.04
C GLY A 93 -1.54 -5.70 -6.60
N GLY A 94 -2.17 -5.04 -5.64
CA GLY A 94 -2.12 -5.40 -4.23
C GLY A 94 -0.85 -4.94 -3.54
N TYR A 95 -0.81 -5.22 -2.24
CA TYR A 95 0.34 -5.03 -1.37
C TYR A 95 0.98 -3.63 -1.49
N GLN A 96 2.31 -3.57 -1.52
CA GLN A 96 3.09 -2.33 -1.64
C GLN A 96 2.69 -1.44 -2.83
N HIS A 97 2.33 -2.04 -3.99
CA HIS A 97 2.12 -1.26 -5.22
C HIS A 97 0.87 -0.42 -5.10
N THR A 98 -0.23 -1.06 -4.67
CA THR A 98 -1.47 -0.36 -4.38
C THR A 98 -1.33 0.55 -3.17
N ALA A 99 -0.61 0.13 -2.12
CA ALA A 99 -0.37 0.96 -0.93
C ALA A 99 0.32 2.29 -1.26
N TYR A 100 1.39 2.28 -2.05
CA TYR A 100 2.08 3.52 -2.44
C TYR A 100 1.26 4.40 -3.38
N PHE A 101 0.42 3.81 -4.22
CA PHE A 101 -0.55 4.56 -5.02
C PHE A 101 -1.60 5.23 -4.16
N LEU A 102 -2.16 4.54 -3.16
CA LEU A 102 -3.08 5.12 -2.19
C LEU A 102 -2.42 6.24 -1.37
N ASP A 103 -1.14 6.10 -1.00
CA ASP A 103 -0.36 7.16 -0.34
C ASP A 103 -0.15 8.39 -1.25
N TYR A 104 0.05 8.18 -2.55
CA TYR A 104 0.05 9.27 -3.53
C TYR A 104 -1.31 9.97 -3.64
N LEU A 105 -2.41 9.21 -3.67
CA LEU A 105 -3.77 9.78 -3.69
C LEU A 105 -4.05 10.58 -2.41
N GLU A 106 -3.66 10.08 -1.24
CA GLU A 106 -3.76 10.80 0.03
C GLU A 106 -3.01 12.13 -0.02
N GLY A 107 -1.78 12.14 -0.54
CA GLY A 107 -1.01 13.38 -0.73
C GLY A 107 -1.64 14.36 -1.72
N ARG A 108 -2.37 13.86 -2.73
CA ARG A 108 -2.98 14.68 -3.77
C ARG A 108 -4.37 15.22 -3.40
N PHE A 109 -5.17 14.41 -2.72
CA PHE A 109 -6.58 14.68 -2.43
C PHE A 109 -6.85 14.97 -0.94
N GLY A 110 -5.81 14.98 -0.11
CA GLY A 110 -5.84 15.38 1.29
C GLY A 110 -6.01 14.20 2.25
N GLU A 111 -5.77 14.52 3.53
CA GLU A 111 -5.93 13.56 4.64
C GLU A 111 -7.37 13.02 4.71
N GLY A 112 -7.51 11.72 4.93
CA GLY A 112 -8.78 11.00 4.92
C GLY A 112 -9.20 10.47 3.54
N THR A 113 -8.34 10.51 2.53
CA THR A 113 -8.67 9.98 1.20
C THR A 113 -8.90 8.48 1.21
N VAL A 114 -8.01 7.69 1.82
CA VAL A 114 -8.21 6.24 1.96
C VAL A 114 -9.42 5.91 2.84
N ARG A 115 -9.71 6.73 3.86
CA ARG A 115 -10.93 6.61 4.66
C ARG A 115 -12.19 6.79 3.81
N ARG A 116 -12.23 7.76 2.89
CA ARG A 116 -13.36 7.96 1.96
C ARG A 116 -13.54 6.79 1.00
N ILE A 117 -12.44 6.18 0.54
CA ILE A 117 -12.48 4.94 -0.25
C ILE A 117 -13.17 3.83 0.56
N ASN A 118 -12.71 3.59 1.79
CA ASN A 118 -13.29 2.57 2.66
C ASN A 118 -14.78 2.82 2.99
N GLU A 119 -15.16 4.07 3.26
CA GLU A 119 -16.57 4.41 3.52
C GLU A 119 -17.44 4.16 2.28
N ARG A 120 -16.98 4.51 1.08
CA ARG A 120 -17.76 4.23 -0.14
C ARG A 120 -17.92 2.73 -0.40
N LEU A 121 -16.92 1.92 -0.05
CA LEU A 121 -16.99 0.45 -0.12
C LEU A 121 -17.94 -0.16 0.93
N ARG A 122 -18.32 0.58 1.97
CA ARG A 122 -19.31 0.14 2.96
C ARG A 122 -20.72 0.14 2.38
N GLU A 123 -21.06 1.20 1.65
CA GLU A 123 -22.44 1.50 1.27
C GLU A 123 -22.86 0.90 -0.07
N HIS A 124 -21.89 0.62 -0.95
CA HIS A 124 -22.16 0.27 -2.35
C HIS A 124 -21.35 -0.93 -2.84
N ARG A 125 -21.88 -1.62 -3.88
CA ARG A 125 -21.07 -2.52 -4.70
C ARG A 125 -20.02 -1.70 -5.45
N TYR A 126 -18.84 -2.27 -5.61
CA TYR A 126 -17.76 -1.68 -6.39
C TYR A 126 -18.08 -1.80 -7.89
N GLU A 127 -18.22 -0.65 -8.55
CA GLU A 127 -18.17 -0.50 -10.00
C GLU A 127 -17.05 0.50 -10.29
N GLU A 128 -16.00 0.07 -10.99
CA GLU A 128 -14.73 0.81 -11.07
C GLU A 128 -14.93 2.25 -11.54
N ARG A 129 -15.62 2.45 -12.67
CA ARG A 129 -15.68 3.78 -13.27
C ARG A 129 -16.46 4.74 -12.39
N GLU A 130 -17.63 4.33 -11.91
CA GLU A 130 -18.50 5.12 -11.02
C GLU A 130 -17.82 5.38 -9.68
N PHE A 131 -17.17 4.38 -9.10
CA PHE A 131 -16.51 4.47 -7.80
C PHE A 131 -15.41 5.54 -7.80
N TRP A 132 -14.47 5.44 -8.74
CA TRP A 132 -13.33 6.34 -8.80
C TRP A 132 -13.71 7.74 -9.30
N THR A 133 -14.57 7.82 -10.32
CA THR A 133 -15.05 9.12 -10.81
C THR A 133 -15.89 9.83 -9.74
N GLY A 134 -16.68 9.09 -8.97
CA GLY A 134 -17.48 9.66 -7.88
C GLY A 134 -16.66 10.17 -6.69
N LEU A 135 -15.46 9.62 -6.44
CA LEU A 135 -14.58 10.07 -5.37
C LEU A 135 -13.61 11.17 -5.81
N PHE A 136 -13.10 11.10 -7.04
CA PHE A 136 -11.96 11.90 -7.50
C PHE A 136 -12.23 12.69 -8.78
N GLY A 137 -13.42 12.58 -9.35
CA GLY A 137 -13.78 13.19 -10.62
C GLY A 137 -13.08 12.58 -11.84
N ARG A 138 -12.33 11.49 -11.67
CA ARG A 138 -11.55 10.83 -12.74
C ARG A 138 -11.57 9.31 -12.61
N PRO A 139 -11.51 8.56 -13.72
CA PRO A 139 -11.31 7.11 -13.70
C PRO A 139 -9.97 6.72 -13.06
N VAL A 140 -9.89 5.53 -12.46
CA VAL A 140 -8.66 5.05 -11.81
C VAL A 140 -7.48 4.91 -12.76
N GLY A 141 -7.70 4.52 -14.02
CA GLY A 141 -6.65 4.45 -15.02
C GLY A 141 -5.90 5.78 -15.17
N GLU A 142 -6.64 6.89 -15.22
CA GLU A 142 -6.07 8.24 -15.29
C GLU A 142 -5.37 8.69 -14.00
N LEU A 143 -5.82 8.20 -12.84
CA LEU A 143 -5.17 8.44 -11.56
C LEU A 143 -3.86 7.66 -11.46
N TRP A 144 -3.87 6.41 -11.93
CA TRP A 144 -2.72 5.52 -11.97
C TRP A 144 -1.65 6.02 -12.95
N GLU A 145 -2.02 6.41 -14.17
CA GLU A 145 -1.11 7.03 -15.12
C GLU A 145 -0.43 8.27 -14.53
N ALA A 146 -1.20 9.13 -13.84
CA ALA A 146 -0.64 10.30 -13.18
C ALA A 146 0.35 9.93 -12.05
N TYR A 147 0.11 8.81 -11.35
CA TYR A 147 1.04 8.27 -10.37
C TYR A 147 2.33 7.75 -11.03
N VAL A 148 2.20 6.96 -12.10
CA VAL A 148 3.34 6.44 -12.87
C VAL A 148 4.20 7.59 -13.41
N ASP A 149 3.59 8.63 -13.96
CA ASP A 149 4.31 9.81 -14.45
C ASP A 149 4.95 10.62 -13.33
N LYS A 150 4.35 10.64 -12.13
CA LYS A 150 5.00 11.21 -10.95
C LYS A 150 6.28 10.44 -10.61
N LEU A 151 6.24 9.11 -10.58
CA LEU A 151 7.41 8.29 -10.25
C LEU A 151 8.57 8.56 -11.21
N LYS A 152 8.29 8.57 -12.53
CA LYS A 152 9.32 8.87 -13.54
C LYS A 152 9.99 10.22 -13.32
N ARG A 153 9.19 11.26 -13.03
CA ARG A 153 9.74 12.59 -12.73
C ARG A 153 10.56 12.62 -11.44
N ASP A 154 10.11 11.91 -10.40
CA ASP A 154 10.84 11.83 -9.14
C ASP A 154 12.20 11.11 -9.35
N ASP A 155 12.25 10.09 -10.21
CA ASP A 155 13.48 9.38 -10.61
C ASP A 155 14.44 10.26 -11.43
N GLU A 156 13.92 11.00 -12.42
CA GLU A 156 14.70 11.96 -13.21
C GLU A 156 15.32 13.05 -12.33
N LEU A 157 14.52 13.64 -11.42
CA LEU A 157 14.99 14.63 -10.46
C LEU A 157 16.05 14.07 -9.49
N ALA A 158 15.95 12.80 -9.12
CA ALA A 158 16.95 12.15 -8.28
C ALA A 158 18.28 11.96 -9.04
N ALA A 159 18.21 11.51 -10.29
CA ALA A 159 19.38 11.34 -11.16
C ALA A 159 20.10 12.67 -11.43
N ASP A 160 19.37 13.75 -11.66
CA ASP A 160 19.97 15.07 -11.89
C ASP A 160 20.66 15.62 -10.65
N LYS A 161 20.06 15.47 -9.46
CA LYS A 161 20.72 15.83 -8.18
C LYS A 161 21.99 15.04 -7.91
N GLU A 162 22.05 13.78 -8.34
CA GLU A 162 23.24 12.95 -8.19
C GLU A 162 24.37 13.41 -9.12
N LYS A 163 24.04 13.80 -10.36
CA LYS A 163 25.00 14.40 -11.31
C LYS A 163 25.55 15.74 -10.80
N GLU A 164 24.71 16.61 -10.24
CA GLU A 164 25.14 17.88 -9.66
C GLU A 164 26.14 17.69 -8.52
N LYS A 165 25.88 16.74 -7.60
CA LYS A 165 26.81 16.42 -6.52
C LYS A 165 28.15 15.88 -7.03
N GLN A 166 28.14 15.05 -8.08
CA GLN A 166 29.38 14.51 -8.65
C GLN A 166 30.18 15.58 -9.40
N GLY A 167 29.52 16.51 -10.10
CA GLY A 167 30.16 17.66 -10.74
C GLY A 167 30.88 18.57 -9.74
N ASP A 168 30.20 18.93 -8.64
CA ASP A 168 30.74 19.82 -7.60
C ASP A 168 31.92 19.20 -6.82
N THR A 169 31.94 17.86 -6.67
CA THR A 169 33.05 17.15 -6.03
C THR A 169 34.30 17.07 -6.93
N THR A 170 34.13 17.13 -8.25
CA THR A 170 35.23 17.01 -9.22
C THR A 170 35.98 18.35 -9.38
N ASP A 171 35.27 19.48 -9.34
CA ASP A 171 35.90 20.80 -9.43
C ASP A 171 36.74 21.15 -8.18
N HIS A 172 36.35 20.66 -7.00
CA HIS A 172 37.09 20.93 -5.76
C HIS A 172 38.39 20.10 -5.63
N ALA A 173 38.55 19.01 -6.39
CA ALA A 173 39.74 18.15 -6.36
C ALA A 173 40.87 18.60 -7.30
N THR A 174 40.66 19.64 -8.11
CA THR A 174 41.64 20.10 -9.12
C THR A 174 42.36 21.39 -8.71
N GLN A 175 42.11 21.90 -7.50
CA GLN A 175 42.81 23.05 -6.91
C GLN A 175 43.74 22.60 -5.77
N THR A 176 44.85 21.93 -6.10
CA THR A 176 46.03 21.79 -5.23
C THR A 176 47.29 21.71 -6.06
#